data_AF-A0A8C9F8G1-F1
#
_entry.id   AF-A0A8C9F8G1-F1
#
_cell.length_a   1.000
_cell.length_b   1.000
_cell.length_c   1.000
_cell.angle_alpha   90.00
_cell.angle_beta   90.00
_cell.angle_gamma   90.00
#
_symmetry.space_group_name_H-M   'P 1'
#
loop_
_entity.id
_entity.type
_entity.pdbx_description
1 polymer ?
#
loop_
_entity_poly.entity_id
_entity_poly.type
_entity_poly.pdbx_seq_one_letter_code
_entity_poly.pdbx_strand_id
1 'polypeptide(L)'
;MTGAERVRDGSCHFQRSRLIWMIVTLMLTPFFSSQWVTLSPSTIPYSYLGLFGNFLRYLVDNYHKWVCYGFYVSWLIHIVEALYGIKLCQSKGITDPAVQFHWFIQTLLFGYASFGLLVSYKPPAKKYY
;
A
#
# COMPACT_ATOMS: atom_id res chain seq x y z
N MET A 1 -1.40 -23.31 22.03
CA MET A 1 -0.52 -22.13 22.07
C MET A 1 -1.32 -20.91 22.51
N THR A 2 -0.93 -20.32 23.63
CA THR A 2 -1.49 -19.08 24.17
C THR A 2 -1.09 -17.87 23.31
N GLY A 3 -1.82 -16.75 23.40
CA GLY A 3 -1.44 -15.51 22.69
C GLY A 3 -0.03 -15.02 23.04
N ALA A 4 0.42 -15.25 24.27
CA ALA A 4 1.76 -14.88 24.74
C ALA A 4 2.88 -15.72 24.07
N GLU A 5 2.63 -17.01 23.80
CA GLU A 5 3.59 -17.86 23.06
C GLU A 5 3.72 -17.43 21.60
N ARG A 6 2.60 -17.05 20.96
CA ARG A 6 2.59 -16.54 19.59
C ARG A 6 3.36 -15.23 19.42
N VAL A 7 3.29 -14.33 20.41
CA VAL A 7 4.09 -13.09 20.44
C VAL A 7 5.58 -13.40 20.62
N ARG A 8 5.93 -14.38 21.47
CA ARG A 8 7.33 -14.79 21.70
C ARG A 8 7.98 -15.43 20.46
N ASP A 9 7.21 -16.19 19.67
CA ASP A 9 7.67 -16.83 18.42
C ASP A 9 7.62 -15.86 17.21
N GLY A 10 7.05 -14.65 17.38
CA GLY A 10 6.93 -13.67 16.30
C GLY A 10 5.80 -13.96 15.30
N SER A 11 4.98 -14.99 15.54
CA SER A 11 3.90 -15.40 14.62
C SER A 11 2.78 -14.35 14.46
N CYS A 12 2.71 -13.37 15.37
CA CYS A 12 1.75 -12.25 15.37
C CYS A 12 2.40 -10.87 15.11
N HIS A 13 3.57 -10.80 14.48
CA HIS A 13 4.27 -9.53 14.29
C HIS A 13 3.61 -8.64 13.22
N PHE A 14 2.99 -7.54 13.65
CA PHE A 14 2.50 -6.46 12.79
C PHE A 14 3.21 -5.15 13.16
N GLN A 15 3.71 -4.43 12.16
CA GLN A 15 4.31 -3.12 12.37
C GLN A 15 3.77 -2.14 11.34
N ARG A 16 3.20 -1.04 11.85
CA ARG A 16 2.64 0.03 11.02
C ARG A 16 3.76 0.75 10.25
N SER A 17 3.52 1.06 8.98
CA SER A 17 4.45 1.90 8.20
C SER A 17 4.56 3.30 8.84
N ARG A 18 5.73 3.92 8.69
CA ARG A 18 6.00 5.23 9.34
C ARG A 18 5.04 6.28 8.77
N LEU A 19 4.51 7.12 9.65
CA LEU A 19 3.50 8.13 9.31
C LEU A 19 3.95 9.06 8.16
N ILE A 20 5.24 9.42 8.13
CA ILE A 20 5.83 10.21 7.04
C ILE A 20 5.70 9.50 5.70
N TRP A 21 6.04 8.21 5.64
CA TRP A 21 5.89 7.43 4.40
C TRP A 21 4.43 7.22 4.03
N MET A 22 3.54 7.03 5.01
CA MET A 22 2.10 6.98 4.74
C MET A 22 1.59 8.29 4.12
N ILE A 23 1.98 9.45 4.64
CA ILE A 23 1.60 10.77 4.12
C ILE A 23 2.21 10.98 2.73
N VAL A 24 3.50 10.68 2.56
CA VAL A 24 4.20 10.79 1.27
C VAL A 24 3.52 9.92 0.22
N THR A 25 3.20 8.67 0.53
CA THR A 25 2.46 7.80 -0.40
C THR A 25 1.04 8.32 -0.64
N LEU A 26 0.31 8.81 0.36
CA LEU A 26 -1.02 9.40 0.17
C LEU A 26 -1.01 10.65 -0.72
N MET A 27 0.02 11.49 -0.59
CA MET A 27 0.14 12.78 -1.27
C MET A 27 0.80 12.70 -2.64
N LEU A 28 1.81 11.84 -2.80
CA LEU A 28 2.56 11.66 -4.04
C LEU A 28 2.01 10.55 -4.91
N THR A 29 1.40 9.52 -4.31
CA THR A 29 0.79 8.47 -5.13
C THR A 29 -0.51 9.04 -5.67
N PRO A 30 -0.72 8.97 -6.98
CA PRO A 30 -1.95 9.44 -7.60
C PRO A 30 -3.21 8.70 -7.08
N PHE A 31 -3.11 7.73 -6.18
CA PHE A 31 -4.23 6.94 -5.66
C PHE A 31 -5.49 7.76 -5.34
N PHE A 32 -5.38 8.89 -4.64
CA PHE A 32 -6.56 9.76 -4.40
C PHE A 32 -6.88 10.67 -5.59
N SER A 33 -5.87 11.29 -6.19
CA SER A 33 -6.05 12.26 -7.27
C SER A 33 -6.48 11.62 -8.59
N SER A 34 -5.83 10.53 -9.03
CA SER A 34 -6.20 9.76 -10.22
C SER A 34 -7.53 9.06 -10.06
N GLN A 35 -7.89 8.54 -8.88
CA GLN A 35 -9.18 7.86 -8.71
C GLN A 35 -10.35 8.83 -8.90
N TRP A 36 -10.20 10.06 -8.40
CA TRP A 36 -11.15 11.14 -8.67
C TRP A 36 -11.15 11.53 -10.15
N VAL A 37 -9.98 11.61 -10.78
CA VAL A 37 -9.83 11.94 -12.21
C VAL A 37 -10.39 10.86 -13.13
N THR A 38 -10.28 9.58 -12.80
CA THR A 38 -10.72 8.46 -13.64
C THR A 38 -12.18 8.10 -13.43
N LEU A 39 -12.69 8.18 -12.20
CA LEU A 39 -14.07 7.78 -11.88
C LEU A 39 -15.05 8.94 -11.94
N SER A 40 -14.60 10.17 -11.65
CA SER A 40 -15.47 11.35 -11.64
C SER A 40 -14.70 12.65 -11.90
N PRO A 41 -14.10 12.82 -13.09
CA PRO A 41 -13.31 14.01 -13.42
C PRO A 41 -14.11 15.31 -13.33
N SER A 42 -15.43 15.26 -13.48
CA SER A 42 -16.34 16.40 -13.44
C SER A 42 -16.57 16.97 -12.04
N THR A 43 -16.27 16.21 -10.99
CA THR A 43 -16.43 16.67 -9.59
C THR A 43 -15.18 17.35 -9.03
N ILE A 44 -14.09 17.40 -9.80
CA ILE A 44 -12.84 18.00 -9.36
C ILE A 44 -12.92 19.52 -9.52
N PRO A 45 -12.77 20.31 -8.44
CA PRO A 45 -12.73 21.75 -8.52
C PRO A 45 -11.35 22.21 -9.03
N TYR A 46 -11.06 22.01 -10.32
CA TYR A 46 -9.77 22.36 -10.94
C TYR A 46 -9.37 23.81 -10.66
N SER A 47 -10.33 24.73 -10.63
CA SER A 47 -10.10 26.16 -10.39
C SER A 47 -9.53 26.48 -9.00
N TYR A 48 -9.78 25.64 -8.00
CA TYR A 48 -9.28 25.83 -6.63
C TYR A 48 -7.89 25.22 -6.40
N LEU A 49 -7.43 24.35 -7.32
CA LEU A 49 -6.14 23.67 -7.25
C LEU A 49 -5.01 24.48 -7.92
N GLY A 50 -5.30 25.66 -8.47
CA GLY A 50 -4.32 26.55 -9.10
C GLY A 50 -3.55 25.88 -10.25
N LEU A 51 -2.23 25.99 -10.25
CA LEU A 51 -1.34 25.38 -11.26
C LEU A 51 -1.53 23.86 -11.38
N PHE A 52 -1.74 23.18 -10.25
CA PHE A 52 -1.97 21.74 -10.24
C PHE A 52 -3.31 21.37 -10.90
N GLY A 53 -4.34 22.21 -10.73
CA GLY A 53 -5.62 22.05 -11.38
C GLY A 53 -5.54 22.16 -12.91
N ASN A 54 -4.76 23.13 -13.43
CA ASN A 54 -4.55 23.25 -14.86
C ASN A 54 -3.80 22.05 -15.45
N PHE A 55 -2.78 21.53 -14.74
CA PHE A 55 -2.06 20.33 -15.15
C PHE A 55 -2.97 19.08 -15.17
N LEU A 56 -3.77 18.87 -14.11
CA LEU A 56 -4.72 17.77 -14.06
C LEU A 56 -5.74 17.87 -15.20
N ARG A 57 -6.28 19.06 -15.44
CA ARG A 57 -7.23 19.30 -16.54
C ARG A 57 -6.62 18.98 -17.90
N TYR A 58 -5.38 19.40 -18.14
CA TYR A 58 -4.66 19.05 -19.36
C TYR A 58 -4.46 17.53 -19.53
N LEU A 59 -4.13 16.83 -18.44
CA LEU A 59 -3.99 15.38 -18.41
C LEU A 59 -5.31 14.65 -18.68
N VAL A 60 -6.41 15.15 -18.14
CA VAL A 60 -7.75 14.62 -18.43
C VAL A 60 -8.09 14.87 -19.90
N ASP A 61 -8.00 16.10 -20.36
CA ASP A 61 -8.51 16.46 -21.69
C ASP A 61 -7.70 15.81 -22.83
N ASN A 62 -6.39 15.60 -22.65
CA ASN A 62 -5.51 15.07 -23.71
C ASN A 62 -5.13 13.59 -23.51
N TYR A 63 -5.05 13.13 -22.26
CA TYR A 63 -4.47 11.82 -21.91
C TYR A 63 -5.40 10.97 -21.05
N HIS A 64 -6.72 11.24 -21.01
CA HIS A 64 -7.68 10.52 -20.15
C HIS A 64 -7.50 9.00 -20.17
N LYS A 65 -7.38 8.41 -21.36
CA LYS A 65 -7.18 6.97 -21.54
C LYS A 65 -5.91 6.48 -20.85
N TRP A 66 -4.79 7.20 -21.01
CA TRP A 66 -3.53 6.87 -20.36
C TRP A 66 -3.59 7.00 -18.84
N VAL A 67 -4.32 7.99 -18.33
CA VAL A 67 -4.56 8.14 -16.88
C VAL A 67 -5.36 6.95 -16.35
N CYS A 68 -6.40 6.53 -17.06
CA CYS A 68 -7.16 5.32 -16.73
C CYS A 68 -6.29 4.06 -16.77
N TYR A 69 -5.48 3.86 -17.82
CA TYR A 69 -4.56 2.73 -17.90
C TYR A 69 -3.54 2.74 -16.75
N GLY A 70 -2.91 3.89 -16.47
CA GLY A 70 -1.98 4.04 -15.37
C GLY A 70 -2.62 3.74 -14.01
N PHE A 71 -3.88 4.14 -13.82
CA PHE A 71 -4.65 3.81 -12.62
C PHE A 71 -4.84 2.29 -12.45
N TYR A 72 -5.32 1.59 -13.48
CA TYR A 72 -5.52 0.13 -13.40
C TYR A 72 -4.19 -0.62 -13.25
N VAL A 73 -3.13 -0.20 -13.93
CA VAL A 73 -1.80 -0.81 -13.80
C VAL A 73 -1.22 -0.59 -12.40
N SER A 74 -1.37 0.61 -11.83
CA SER A 74 -0.94 0.90 -10.46
C SER A 74 -1.66 0.01 -9.44
N TRP A 75 -2.99 -0.15 -9.58
CA TRP A 75 -3.77 -1.08 -8.76
C TRP A 75 -3.30 -2.53 -8.92
N LEU A 76 -2.98 -2.97 -10.14
CA LEU A 76 -2.46 -4.30 -10.38
C LEU A 76 -1.11 -4.52 -9.68
N ILE A 77 -0.20 -3.54 -9.73
CA ILE A 77 1.09 -3.59 -9.03
C ILE A 77 0.88 -3.72 -7.52
N HIS A 78 0.03 -2.88 -6.92
CA HIS A 78 -0.26 -2.92 -5.49
C HIS A 78 -0.89 -4.26 -5.06
N ILE A 79 -1.76 -4.84 -5.88
CA ILE A 79 -2.33 -6.18 -5.63
C ILE A 79 -1.21 -7.23 -5.63
N VAL A 80 -0.32 -7.19 -6.63
CA VAL A 80 0.81 -8.12 -6.72
C VAL A 80 1.73 -7.99 -5.51
N GLU A 81 2.10 -6.76 -5.13
CA GLU A 81 2.91 -6.49 -3.93
C GLU A 81 2.25 -7.00 -2.65
N ALA A 82 0.93 -6.80 -2.51
CA ALA A 82 0.18 -7.26 -1.34
C ALA A 82 0.13 -8.80 -1.26
N LEU A 83 -0.04 -9.49 -2.38
CA LEU A 83 0.03 -10.95 -2.45
C LEU A 83 1.43 -11.49 -2.12
N TYR A 84 2.49 -10.83 -2.62
CA TYR A 84 3.86 -11.16 -2.24
C TYR A 84 4.11 -10.90 -0.76
N GLY A 85 3.52 -9.85 -0.20
CA GLY A 85 3.56 -9.55 1.24
C GLY A 85 3.01 -10.70 2.08
N ILE A 86 1.89 -11.30 1.70
CA ILE A 86 1.34 -12.48 2.40
C ILE A 86 2.32 -13.66 2.35
N LYS A 87 2.87 -13.98 1.17
CA LYS A 87 3.87 -15.06 1.04
C LYS A 87 5.12 -14.79 1.86
N LEU A 88 5.55 -13.53 1.92
CA LEU A 88 6.70 -13.11 2.70
C LEU A 88 6.44 -13.25 4.21
N CYS A 89 5.24 -12.90 4.69
CA CYS A 89 4.81 -13.16 6.06
C CYS A 89 4.94 -14.65 6.41
N GLN A 90 4.43 -15.54 5.54
CA GLN A 90 4.53 -16.99 5.72
C GLN A 90 5.98 -17.46 5.80
N SER A 91 6.84 -16.97 4.89
CA SER A 91 8.27 -17.32 4.90
C SER A 91 9.02 -16.84 6.15
N LYS A 92 8.55 -15.77 6.79
CA LYS A 92 9.12 -15.19 8.02
C LYS A 92 8.48 -15.74 9.29
N GLY A 93 7.63 -16.78 9.20
CA GLY A 93 6.98 -17.41 10.34
C GLY A 93 5.76 -16.67 10.89
N ILE A 94 5.31 -15.59 10.23
CA ILE A 94 4.07 -14.88 10.57
C ILE A 94 2.91 -15.69 10.00
N THR A 95 2.37 -16.62 10.79
CA THR A 95 1.30 -17.53 10.38
C THR A 95 -0.10 -17.08 10.79
N ASP A 96 -0.21 -16.01 11.59
CA ASP A 96 -1.50 -15.48 12.02
C ASP A 96 -2.27 -14.84 10.84
N PRO A 97 -3.46 -15.37 10.46
CA PRO A 97 -4.20 -14.89 9.30
C PRO A 97 -4.67 -13.44 9.43
N ALA A 98 -5.00 -12.99 10.65
CA ALA A 98 -5.43 -11.62 10.86
C ALA A 98 -4.25 -10.67 10.64
N VAL A 99 -3.06 -11.01 11.13
CA VAL A 99 -1.85 -10.21 10.92
C VAL A 99 -1.43 -10.18 9.44
N GLN A 100 -1.49 -11.31 8.75
CA GLN A 100 -1.26 -11.37 7.30
C GLN A 100 -2.25 -10.47 6.53
N PHE A 101 -3.53 -10.46 6.94
CA PHE A 101 -4.54 -9.61 6.34
C PHE A 101 -4.28 -8.11 6.60
N HIS A 102 -3.79 -7.74 7.79
CA HIS A 102 -3.38 -6.37 8.06
C HIS A 102 -2.18 -5.96 7.19
N TRP A 103 -1.19 -6.84 7.02
CA TRP A 103 -0.07 -6.61 6.10
C TRP A 103 -0.52 -6.49 4.65
N PHE A 104 -1.48 -7.29 4.23
CA PHE A 104 -2.10 -7.21 2.91
C PHE A 104 -2.77 -5.86 2.69
N ILE A 105 -3.66 -5.43 3.58
CA ILE A 105 -4.35 -4.13 3.48
C ILE A 105 -3.34 -2.99 3.47
N GLN A 106 -2.38 -3.00 4.38
CA GLN A 106 -1.39 -1.94 4.48
C GLN A 106 -0.48 -1.87 3.24
N THR A 107 -0.18 -3.01 2.61
CA THR A 107 0.61 -3.05 1.36
C THR A 107 -0.24 -2.67 0.15
N LEU A 108 -1.51 -3.07 0.11
CA LEU A 108 -2.43 -2.66 -0.96
C LEU A 108 -2.64 -1.13 -0.97
N LEU A 109 -2.74 -0.50 0.21
CA LEU A 109 -2.96 0.94 0.33
C LEU A 109 -1.68 1.77 0.19
N PHE A 110 -0.55 1.30 0.71
CA PHE A 110 0.68 2.10 0.78
C PHE A 110 1.86 1.56 -0.06
N GLY A 111 1.65 0.47 -0.78
CA GLY A 111 2.61 -0.15 -1.70
C GLY A 111 3.94 -0.51 -1.03
N TYR A 112 5.02 -0.24 -1.76
CA TYR A 112 6.40 -0.52 -1.37
C TYR A 112 6.80 0.01 0.03
N ALA A 113 6.24 1.14 0.49
CA ALA A 113 6.56 1.68 1.81
C ALA A 113 6.14 0.75 2.97
N SER A 114 5.11 -0.05 2.77
CA SER A 114 4.71 -1.11 3.70
C SER A 114 5.47 -2.40 3.44
N PHE A 115 5.60 -2.78 2.17
CA PHE A 115 6.30 -4.01 1.79
C PHE A 115 7.77 -4.01 2.26
N GLY A 116 8.49 -2.89 2.10
CA GLY A 116 9.89 -2.75 2.53
C GLY A 116 10.09 -2.91 4.05
N LEU A 117 9.09 -2.56 4.84
CA LEU A 117 9.11 -2.76 6.29
C LEU A 117 9.01 -4.25 6.64
N LEU A 118 8.13 -4.97 5.93
CA LEU A 118 8.02 -6.43 6.04
C LEU A 118 9.30 -7.14 5.56
N VAL A 119 9.91 -6.67 4.47
CA VAL A 119 11.20 -7.19 3.97
C VAL A 119 12.30 -7.04 5.02
N SER A 120 12.36 -5.88 5.67
CA SER A 120 13.38 -5.54 6.67
C SER A 120 13.22 -6.29 7.99
N TYR A 121 12.04 -6.85 8.27
CA TYR A 121 11.79 -7.63 9.47
C TYR A 121 12.69 -8.89 9.51
N LYS A 122 13.48 -9.04 10.57
CA LYS A 122 14.25 -10.27 10.84
C LYS A 122 13.49 -11.09 11.88
N PRO A 123 13.08 -12.33 11.56
CA PRO A 123 12.43 -13.18 12.54
C PRO A 123 13.37 -13.45 13.73
N PRO A 124 12.84 -13.57 14.96
CA PRO A 124 13.65 -13.93 16.12
C PRO A 124 14.36 -15.27 15.87
N ALA A 125 15.61 -15.39 16.31
CA ALA A 125 16.36 -16.64 16.17
C ALA A 125 15.59 -17.77 16.87
N LYS A 126 15.28 -18.85 16.13
CA LYS A 126 14.73 -20.07 16.71
C LYS A 126 15.65 -20.51 17.85
N LYS A 127 15.18 -20.42 19.09
CA LYS A 127 15.83 -21.08 20.22
C LYS A 127 15.58 -22.58 20.04
N TYR A 128 16.60 -23.30 19.58
CA TYR A 128 16.64 -24.75 19.70
C TYR A 128 16.84 -25.05 21.20
N TYR A 129 15.80 -25.56 21.85
CA TYR A 129 15.89 -26.21 23.15
C TYR A 129 16.03 -27.72 22.94
#